data_AF-A0ABD5TF11-F1
#
_entry.id   AF-A0ABD5TF11-F1
#
_cell.length_a   1.000
_cell.length_b   1.000
_cell.length_c   1.000
_cell.angle_alpha   90.00
_cell.angle_beta   90.00
_cell.angle_gamma   90.00
#
_symmetry.space_group_name_H-M   'P 1'
#
loop_
_entity.id
_entity.type
_entity.pdbx_description
1 polymer ?
#
loop_
_entity_poly.entity_id
_entity_poly.type
_entity_poly.pdbx_seq_one_letter_code
_entity_poly.pdbx_strand_id
1 'polypeptide(L)'
;MGYACPVCETPQRDGEHLANHLAFTAMLHGDEHEDWLDAHVDGWGDRTPADLASTVTEHATETEYDEVFEDTAAGAGDHGHAHGDPAQPEVTDDPTGGAADAVVDDAVESVLEEAQELTEEMYGLDDETAGDDDAGE
;
A
#
# COMPACT_ATOMS: atom_id res chain seq x y z
N MET A 1 12.10 -20.46 1.96
CA MET A 1 11.31 -21.52 1.31
C MET A 1 9.88 -21.37 1.78
N GLY A 2 8.97 -21.11 0.84
CA GLY A 2 7.60 -20.72 1.09
C GLY A 2 6.61 -21.85 0.86
N TYR A 3 5.31 -21.53 0.95
CA TYR A 3 4.23 -22.48 0.76
C TYR A 3 3.17 -21.91 -0.17
N ALA A 4 2.72 -22.70 -1.13
CA ALA A 4 1.60 -22.34 -1.99
C ALA A 4 0.27 -22.52 -1.27
N CYS A 5 -0.61 -21.52 -1.38
CA CYS A 5 -1.97 -21.65 -0.86
C CYS A 5 -2.70 -22.83 -1.53
N PRO A 6 -3.30 -23.76 -0.77
CA PRO A 6 -3.98 -24.93 -1.34
C PRO A 6 -5.26 -24.60 -2.13
N VAL A 7 -5.74 -23.36 -2.04
CA VAL A 7 -6.96 -22.89 -2.72
C VAL A 7 -6.63 -22.09 -3.98
N CYS A 8 -5.82 -21.05 -3.86
CA CYS A 8 -5.52 -20.13 -4.96
C CYS A 8 -4.09 -20.23 -5.52
N GLU A 9 -3.30 -21.21 -5.06
CA GLU A 9 -1.92 -21.51 -5.49
C GLU A 9 -0.92 -20.36 -5.27
N THR A 10 -1.33 -19.26 -4.64
CA THR A 10 -0.47 -18.09 -4.40
C THR A 10 0.66 -18.47 -3.44
N PRO A 11 1.94 -18.25 -3.80
CA PRO A 11 3.08 -18.55 -2.94
C PRO A 11 3.14 -17.57 -1.77
N GLN A 12 3.38 -18.09 -0.58
CA GLN A 12 3.48 -17.35 0.69
C GLN A 12 4.86 -17.57 1.31
N ARG A 13 5.39 -16.54 1.98
CA ARG A 13 6.77 -16.52 2.48
C ARG A 13 7.10 -17.68 3.42
N ASP A 14 6.19 -17.95 4.35
CA ASP A 14 6.29 -19.01 5.34
C ASP A 14 4.89 -19.51 5.77
N GLY A 15 4.86 -20.48 6.68
CA GLY A 15 3.62 -21.11 7.15
C GLY A 15 2.69 -20.16 7.91
N GLU A 16 3.23 -19.16 8.61
CA GLU A 16 2.42 -18.17 9.31
C GLU A 16 1.77 -17.20 8.33
N HIS A 17 2.51 -16.74 7.31
CA HIS A 17 1.96 -15.93 6.23
C HIS A 17 0.88 -16.68 5.44
N LEU A 18 1.09 -17.97 5.21
CA LEU A 18 0.08 -18.82 4.58
C LEU A 18 -1.19 -18.92 5.42
N ALA A 19 -1.05 -19.22 6.71
CA ALA A 19 -2.19 -19.31 7.62
C ALA A 19 -2.94 -17.97 7.74
N ASN A 20 -2.20 -16.86 7.77
CA ASN A 20 -2.75 -15.52 7.79
C ASN A 20 -3.55 -15.24 6.51
N HIS A 21 -2.96 -15.49 5.33
CA HIS A 21 -3.62 -15.32 4.05
C HIS A 21 -4.95 -16.09 4.00
N LEU A 22 -4.96 -17.38 4.36
CA LEU A 22 -6.17 -18.20 4.41
C LEU A 22 -7.23 -17.63 5.36
N ALA A 23 -6.84 -17.31 6.60
CA ALA A 23 -7.78 -16.82 7.62
C ALA A 23 -8.39 -15.47 7.24
N PHE A 24 -7.59 -14.50 6.77
CA PHE A 24 -8.11 -13.19 6.36
C PHE A 24 -8.98 -13.28 5.11
N THR A 25 -8.56 -14.05 4.11
CA THR A 25 -9.36 -14.22 2.89
C THR A 25 -10.70 -14.89 3.20
N ALA A 26 -10.70 -15.91 4.06
CA ALA A 26 -11.93 -16.53 4.56
C ALA A 26 -12.84 -15.52 5.27
N MET A 27 -12.31 -14.77 6.24
CA MET A 27 -13.12 -13.80 7.02
C MET A 27 -13.68 -12.64 6.19
N LEU A 28 -12.95 -12.15 5.19
CA LEU A 28 -13.33 -10.97 4.43
C LEU A 28 -14.24 -11.29 3.25
N HIS A 29 -14.07 -12.47 2.64
CA HIS A 29 -14.73 -12.79 1.39
C HIS A 29 -15.69 -13.98 1.48
N GLY A 30 -15.55 -14.85 2.49
CA GLY A 30 -16.43 -16.02 2.68
C GLY A 30 -16.44 -16.97 1.50
N ASP A 31 -15.25 -17.25 0.95
CA ASP A 31 -15.05 -18.00 -0.29
C ASP A 31 -14.56 -19.44 -0.02
N GLU A 32 -14.07 -20.11 -1.07
CA GLU A 32 -13.37 -21.40 -1.06
C GLU A 32 -12.29 -21.52 0.02
N HIS A 33 -11.75 -20.40 0.50
CA HIS A 33 -10.79 -20.36 1.62
C HIS A 33 -11.46 -20.68 2.97
N GLU A 34 -12.69 -20.22 3.20
CA GLU A 34 -13.49 -20.55 4.39
C GLU A 34 -13.92 -22.02 4.35
N ASP A 35 -14.47 -22.48 3.23
CA ASP A 35 -14.86 -23.90 3.04
C ASP A 35 -13.67 -24.85 3.28
N TRP A 36 -12.48 -24.46 2.79
CA TRP A 36 -11.28 -25.25 3.00
C TRP A 36 -10.88 -25.29 4.48
N LEU A 37 -10.92 -24.15 5.18
CA LEU A 37 -10.60 -24.07 6.60
C LEU A 37 -11.60 -24.83 7.47
N ASP A 38 -12.89 -24.74 7.18
CA ASP A 38 -13.94 -25.49 7.90
C ASP A 38 -13.78 -27.01 7.74
N ALA A 39 -13.29 -27.47 6.59
CA ALA A 39 -13.07 -28.89 6.33
C ALA A 39 -11.80 -29.45 7.00
N HIS A 40 -10.77 -28.63 7.21
CA HIS A 40 -9.45 -29.08 7.66
C HIS A 40 -9.12 -28.70 9.11
N VAL A 41 -9.71 -27.61 9.63
CA VAL A 41 -9.35 -27.06 10.94
C VAL A 41 -10.58 -26.62 11.72
N ASP A 42 -11.01 -27.48 12.66
CA ASP A 42 -12.10 -27.15 13.57
C ASP A 42 -11.80 -25.90 14.41
N GLY A 43 -12.75 -24.95 14.39
CA GLY A 43 -12.69 -23.72 15.18
C GLY A 43 -11.53 -22.81 14.77
N TRP A 44 -11.17 -22.78 13.49
CA TRP A 44 -10.08 -21.95 12.98
C TRP A 44 -10.29 -20.45 13.28
N GLY A 45 -11.53 -19.97 13.32
CA GLY A 45 -11.86 -18.57 13.60
C GLY A 45 -11.43 -18.06 14.98
N ASP A 46 -11.22 -18.96 15.95
CA ASP A 46 -10.76 -18.62 17.30
C ASP A 46 -9.22 -18.76 17.46
N ARG A 47 -8.52 -19.21 16.41
CA ARG A 47 -7.08 -19.52 16.47
C ARG A 47 -6.25 -18.39 15.87
N THR A 48 -5.01 -18.27 16.36
CA THR A 48 -4.06 -17.34 15.75
C THR A 48 -3.47 -17.95 14.47
N PRO A 49 -2.99 -17.13 13.52
CA PRO A 49 -2.27 -17.63 12.34
C PRO A 49 -1.09 -18.54 12.69
N ALA A 50 -0.37 -18.25 13.77
CA ALA A 50 0.73 -19.08 14.25
C ALA A 50 0.25 -20.49 14.68
N ASP A 51 -0.90 -20.57 15.35
CA ASP A 51 -1.51 -21.85 15.76
C ASP A 51 -1.97 -22.66 14.53
N LEU A 52 -2.46 -21.97 13.50
CA LEU A 52 -2.94 -22.57 12.25
C LEU A 52 -1.79 -23.05 11.34
N ALA A 53 -0.63 -22.39 11.38
CA ALA A 53 0.49 -22.63 10.48
C ALA A 53 0.91 -24.10 10.41
N SER A 54 0.96 -24.79 11.56
CA SER A 54 1.34 -26.21 11.62
C SER A 54 0.42 -27.09 10.78
N THR A 55 -0.90 -26.97 10.98
CA THR A 55 -1.89 -27.77 10.24
C THR A 55 -1.97 -27.37 8.78
N VAL A 56 -1.92 -26.08 8.48
CA VAL A 56 -2.07 -25.60 7.11
C VAL A 56 -0.87 -26.01 6.24
N THR A 57 0.35 -25.99 6.81
CA THR A 57 1.56 -26.40 6.07
C THR A 57 1.62 -27.90 5.77
N GLU A 58 0.96 -28.76 6.55
CA GLU A 58 0.83 -30.19 6.24
C GLU A 58 0.07 -30.46 4.94
N HIS A 59 -0.77 -29.52 4.51
CA HIS A 59 -1.57 -29.62 3.30
C HIS A 59 -1.06 -28.73 2.16
N ALA A 60 -0.07 -27.87 2.42
CA ALA A 60 0.44 -26.93 1.46
C ALA A 60 1.66 -27.48 0.73
N THR A 61 1.80 -27.12 -0.55
CA THR A 61 2.98 -27.49 -1.33
C THR A 61 4.10 -26.51 -1.05
N GLU A 62 5.28 -26.99 -0.64
CA GLU A 62 6.48 -26.17 -0.54
C GLU A 62 6.87 -25.61 -1.91
N THR A 63 7.14 -24.31 -1.97
CA THR A 63 7.47 -23.60 -3.21
C THR A 63 8.51 -22.50 -2.97
N GLU A 64 9.11 -22.01 -4.05
CA GLU A 64 9.96 -20.83 -4.00
C GLU A 64 9.10 -19.58 -3.84
N TYR A 65 9.55 -18.66 -2.98
CA TYR A 65 8.93 -17.35 -2.79
C TYR A 65 9.94 -16.30 -3.24
N ASP A 66 9.52 -15.45 -4.18
CA ASP A 66 10.37 -14.42 -4.78
C ASP A 66 10.42 -13.20 -3.86
N GLU A 67 11.52 -13.05 -3.12
CA GLU A 67 11.73 -11.95 -2.17
C GLU A 67 12.17 -10.66 -2.90
N VAL A 68 11.26 -10.02 -3.65
CA VAL A 68 11.58 -8.85 -4.51
C VAL A 68 11.77 -7.52 -3.78
N PHE A 69 11.60 -7.46 -2.45
CA PHE A 69 11.61 -6.21 -1.68
C PHE A 69 12.73 -6.11 -0.64
N GLU A 70 13.59 -7.11 -0.48
CA GLU A 70 14.72 -7.01 0.46
C GLU A 70 15.85 -6.13 -0.09
N ASP A 71 15.96 -6.01 -1.41
CA ASP A 71 16.97 -5.18 -2.10
C ASP A 71 16.71 -3.67 -1.90
N THR A 72 15.45 -3.23 -1.82
CA THR A 72 15.10 -1.82 -1.61
C THR A 72 15.26 -1.33 -0.16
N ALA A 73 15.36 -2.24 0.81
CA ALA A 73 15.58 -1.88 2.22
C ALA A 73 17.07 -1.83 2.62
N ALA A 74 17.93 -2.57 1.91
CA ALA A 74 19.39 -2.57 2.15
C ALA A 74 20.08 -1.27 1.65
N GLY A 75 19.37 -0.43 0.89
CA GLY A 75 19.86 0.80 0.27
C GLY A 75 19.46 2.11 0.97
N ALA A 76 18.99 2.09 2.23
CA ALA A 76 18.76 3.34 2.99
C ALA A 76 20.06 3.98 3.52
N GLY A 77 21.14 3.84 2.76
CA GLY A 77 22.42 4.51 2.90
C GLY A 77 22.98 4.73 1.50
N ASP A 78 22.90 5.98 1.05
CA ASP A 78 23.40 6.56 -0.20
C ASP A 78 22.36 6.69 -1.33
N HIS A 79 21.99 7.95 -1.58
CA HIS A 79 21.19 8.38 -2.72
C HIS A 79 21.92 8.04 -4.03
N GLY A 80 21.40 7.07 -4.80
CA GLY A 80 21.98 6.69 -6.09
C GLY A 80 20.94 6.16 -7.05
N HIS A 81 20.09 7.04 -7.60
CA HIS A 81 19.27 6.73 -8.77
C HIS A 81 20.18 6.44 -9.96
N ALA A 82 20.22 5.20 -10.44
CA ALA A 82 20.86 4.85 -11.70
C ALA A 82 20.03 3.80 -12.46
N HIS A 83 18.91 4.23 -13.02
CA HIS A 83 18.34 3.58 -14.21
C HIS A 83 18.77 4.39 -15.44
N GLY A 84 19.11 3.66 -16.50
CA GLY A 84 19.89 4.13 -17.64
C GLY A 84 19.42 5.43 -18.30
N ASP A 85 20.44 6.17 -18.77
CA ASP A 85 20.40 7.26 -19.73
C ASP A 85 19.41 6.98 -20.89
N PRO A 86 18.54 7.96 -21.20
CA PRO A 86 18.85 8.80 -22.34
C PRO A 86 18.93 10.27 -21.93
N ALA A 87 20.14 10.83 -22.01
CA ALA A 87 20.50 12.24 -21.98
C ALA A 87 19.59 13.15 -21.13
N GLN A 88 19.93 13.33 -19.86
CA GLN A 88 19.42 14.43 -19.04
C GLN A 88 20.57 15.40 -18.74
N PRO A 89 20.40 16.72 -18.93
CA PRO A 89 21.43 17.69 -18.59
C PRO A 89 21.69 17.69 -17.07
N GLU A 90 22.96 17.63 -16.72
CA GLU A 90 23.53 17.70 -15.38
C GLU A 90 23.05 18.92 -14.58
N VAL A 91 22.11 18.71 -13.65
CA VAL A 91 21.83 19.68 -12.58
C VAL A 91 22.79 19.39 -11.44
N THR A 92 23.82 20.21 -11.32
CA THR A 92 24.74 20.19 -10.18
C THR A 92 24.05 20.83 -8.97
N ASP A 93 23.84 20.06 -7.91
CA ASP A 93 23.52 20.57 -6.58
C ASP A 93 24.73 21.37 -6.05
N ASP A 94 24.68 22.69 -6.25
CA ASP A 94 25.53 23.65 -5.55
C ASP A 94 24.72 24.23 -4.36
N PRO A 95 25.12 23.97 -3.10
CA PRO A 95 24.37 24.46 -1.94
C PRO A 95 24.76 25.90 -1.52
N THR A 96 25.45 26.70 -2.34
CA THR A 96 25.76 28.10 -2.01
C THR A 96 25.92 28.95 -3.28
N GLY A 97 24.81 29.39 -3.86
CA GLY A 97 24.93 30.42 -4.88
C GLY A 97 23.70 30.69 -5.73
N GLY A 98 22.77 31.48 -5.19
CA GLY A 98 21.88 32.26 -6.02
C GLY A 98 20.45 32.24 -5.53
N ALA A 99 19.96 33.42 -5.15
CA ALA A 99 18.56 33.73 -5.25
C ALA A 99 18.13 33.55 -6.72
N ALA A 100 17.78 32.32 -7.11
CA ALA A 100 16.91 32.10 -8.24
C ALA A 100 15.53 32.44 -7.71
N ASP A 101 15.15 33.70 -7.92
CA ASP A 101 13.77 34.10 -8.11
C ASP A 101 13.15 33.04 -9.03
N ALA A 102 12.46 32.07 -8.44
CA ALA A 102 11.78 31.03 -9.18
C ALA A 102 10.72 31.79 -9.96
N VAL A 103 10.97 32.00 -11.25
CA VAL A 103 9.94 32.39 -12.20
C VAL A 103 8.94 31.23 -12.24
N VAL A 104 8.04 31.20 -11.27
CA VAL A 104 6.86 30.36 -11.33
C VAL A 104 6.07 30.94 -12.49
N ASP A 105 6.03 30.19 -13.58
CA ASP A 105 5.28 30.59 -14.75
C ASP A 105 3.79 30.62 -14.35
N ASP A 106 3.03 31.59 -14.86
CA ASP A 106 1.59 31.77 -14.55
C ASP A 106 0.79 30.47 -14.76
N ALA A 107 1.21 29.65 -15.74
CA ALA A 107 0.65 28.33 -15.98
C ALA A 107 0.86 27.33 -14.83
N VAL A 108 1.98 27.41 -14.12
CA VAL A 108 2.27 26.54 -12.95
C VAL A 108 1.44 27.01 -11.75
N GLU A 109 1.30 28.32 -11.54
CA GLU A 109 0.44 28.86 -10.47
C GLU A 109 -1.03 28.44 -10.69
N SER A 110 -1.53 28.56 -11.93
CA SER A 110 -2.90 28.14 -12.28
C SER A 110 -3.17 26.65 -12.04
N VAL A 111 -2.20 25.76 -12.33
CA VAL A 111 -2.36 24.31 -12.08
C VAL A 111 -2.36 24.00 -10.57
N LEU A 112 -1.56 24.71 -9.78
CA LEU A 112 -1.52 24.53 -8.32
C LEU A 112 -2.78 25.07 -7.65
N GLU A 113 -3.39 26.13 -8.17
CA GLU A 113 -4.66 26.69 -7.71
C GLU A 113 -5.82 25.73 -8.03
N GLU A 114 -5.92 25.24 -9.28
CA GLU A 114 -6.94 24.26 -9.69
C GLU A 114 -6.88 22.97 -8.85
N ALA A 115 -5.69 22.48 -8.55
CA ALA A 115 -5.51 21.30 -7.71
C ALA A 115 -5.97 21.52 -6.25
N GLN A 116 -5.82 22.74 -5.73
CA GLN A 116 -6.29 23.13 -4.40
C GLN A 116 -7.82 23.21 -4.39
N GLU A 117 -8.44 23.88 -5.36
CA GLU A 117 -9.90 23.99 -5.47
C GLU A 117 -10.58 22.62 -5.56
N LEU A 118 -10.05 21.70 -6.38
CA LEU A 118 -10.58 20.33 -6.48
C LEU A 118 -10.50 19.56 -5.15
N THR A 119 -9.46 19.85 -4.37
CA THR A 119 -9.28 19.26 -3.04
C THR A 119 -10.29 19.86 -2.06
N GLU A 120 -10.50 21.18 -2.10
CA GLU A 120 -11.48 21.89 -1.26
C GLU A 120 -12.93 21.46 -1.56
N GLU A 121 -13.28 21.28 -2.84
CA GLU A 121 -14.58 20.73 -3.27
C GLU A 121 -14.79 19.32 -2.72
N MET A 122 -13.77 18.46 -2.80
CA MET A 122 -13.83 17.08 -2.29
C MET A 122 -14.01 17.03 -0.77
N TYR A 123 -13.46 18.01 -0.03
CA TYR A 123 -13.60 18.11 1.42
C TYR A 123 -14.83 18.94 1.87
N GLY A 124 -15.62 19.51 0.96
CA GLY A 124 -16.87 20.20 1.28
C GLY A 124 -16.68 21.46 2.14
N LEU A 125 -15.55 22.16 1.99
CA LEU A 125 -15.18 23.32 2.81
C LEU A 125 -15.89 24.63 2.39
N ASP A 126 -16.73 24.58 1.36
CA ASP A 126 -17.42 25.75 0.77
C ASP A 126 -18.80 26.06 1.41
N ASP A 127 -19.31 25.24 2.34
CA ASP A 127 -20.63 25.45 2.96
C ASP A 127 -20.56 26.10 4.35
N GLU A 128 -20.13 27.37 4.49
CA GLU A 128 -20.48 28.23 5.66
C GLU A 128 -20.46 29.75 5.35
N THR A 129 -21.55 30.30 4.78
CA THR A 129 -22.09 31.64 5.17
C THR A 129 -23.38 32.02 4.44
N ALA A 130 -24.55 31.67 4.99
CA ALA A 130 -25.76 32.51 4.93
C ALA A 130 -26.88 31.92 5.80
N GLY A 131 -26.90 32.24 7.10
CA GLY A 131 -27.96 31.76 7.98
C GLY A 131 -27.97 32.35 9.38
N ASP A 132 -27.53 33.59 9.57
CA ASP A 132 -27.80 34.34 10.79
C ASP A 132 -28.40 35.70 10.42
N ASP A 133 -29.73 35.76 10.41
CA ASP A 133 -30.49 36.98 10.68
C ASP A 133 -31.88 36.53 11.19
N ASP A 134 -31.87 36.02 12.43
CA ASP A 134 -33.05 36.05 13.30
C ASP A 134 -33.15 37.46 13.89
N ALA A 135 -34.05 38.27 13.34
CA ALA A 135 -34.50 39.52 13.96
C ALA A 135 -36.02 39.63 13.79
N GLY A 136 -36.74 39.16 14.80
CA GLY A 136 -38.19 39.28 14.87
C GLY A 136 -38.70 40.71 15.07
N GLU A 137 -39.87 41.00 14.48
CA GLU A 137 -41.07 41.56 15.13
C GLU A 137 -42.29 41.40 14.21
#